data_AF-A0A8R7QQV7-F1
#
_entry.id   AF-A0A8R7QQV7-F1
#
_cell.length_a   1.000
_cell.length_b   1.000
_cell.length_c   1.000
_cell.angle_alpha   90.00
_cell.angle_beta   90.00
_cell.angle_gamma   90.00
#
_symmetry.space_group_name_H-M   'P 1'
#
loop_
_entity.id
_entity.type
_entity.pdbx_description
1 polymer ?
#
loop_
_entity_poly.entity_id
_entity_poly.type
_entity_poly.pdbx_seq_one_letter_code
_entity_poly.pdbx_strand_id
1 'polypeptide(L)'
;MAFTALGNSHILAASNKHPATLVYDTDTAGLITGPPVPDELQDAYTIFLPAADDDTLYAFAYFLTEPQAVEVLSLSSTTEDLHSSVPTMDWSWIWRSTAPLPFTQHERICSYAAHPDGRTIFLSACTMFGCVRQSARTLSFDTGRSEWTPHGHWVLPFMDRGHFDSYLDAWVGLHEDGYTGAC
;
A
#
# COMPACT_ATOMS: atom_id res chain seq x y z
N MET A 1 -8.49 2.04 10.60
CA MET A 1 -9.01 2.71 9.40
C MET A 1 -7.88 3.54 8.83
N ALA A 2 -7.61 3.38 7.54
CA ALA A 2 -6.54 4.05 6.82
C ALA A 2 -7.13 4.92 5.71
N PHE A 3 -6.44 6.01 5.40
CA PHE A 3 -6.83 6.96 4.36
C PHE A 3 -5.67 7.20 3.41
N THR A 4 -5.97 7.28 2.13
CA THR A 4 -4.97 7.65 1.12
C THR A 4 -5.62 8.48 0.03
N ALA A 5 -4.89 9.49 -0.45
CA ALA A 5 -5.24 10.14 -1.70
C ALA A 5 -4.94 9.18 -2.85
N LEU A 6 -5.78 9.20 -3.86
CA LEU A 6 -5.66 8.42 -5.09
C LEU A 6 -5.92 9.37 -6.26
N GLY A 7 -4.89 9.58 -7.07
CA GLY A 7 -4.87 10.65 -8.05
C GLY A 7 -5.14 12.03 -7.45
N ASN A 8 -5.75 12.90 -8.27
CA ASN A 8 -5.99 14.30 -7.91
C ASN A 8 -7.33 14.56 -7.22
N SER A 9 -8.29 13.64 -7.34
CA SER A 9 -9.67 13.90 -6.94
C SER A 9 -10.31 12.79 -6.10
N HIS A 10 -9.60 11.72 -5.76
CA HIS A 10 -10.17 10.66 -4.93
C HIS A 10 -9.44 10.50 -3.60
N ILE A 11 -10.23 10.31 -2.54
CA ILE A 11 -9.74 9.89 -1.23
C ILE A 11 -10.35 8.53 -0.93
N LEU A 12 -9.50 7.54 -0.75
CA LEU A 12 -9.91 6.20 -0.36
C LEU A 12 -9.80 6.04 1.15
N ALA A 13 -10.83 5.45 1.74
CA ALA A 13 -10.84 5.03 3.13
C ALA A 13 -11.14 3.54 3.22
N ALA A 14 -10.22 2.78 3.80
CA ALA A 14 -10.36 1.34 4.00
C ALA A 14 -10.17 0.97 5.47
N SER A 15 -10.90 -0.06 5.91
CA SER A 15 -10.75 -0.64 7.23
C SER A 15 -10.44 -2.12 7.10
N ASN A 16 -9.40 -2.58 7.78
CA ASN A 16 -9.13 -4.00 7.97
C ASN A 16 -10.10 -4.67 8.96
N LYS A 17 -10.90 -3.88 9.71
CA LYS A 17 -11.90 -4.37 10.69
C LYS A 17 -13.34 -4.34 10.17
N HIS A 18 -13.57 -3.60 9.10
CA HIS A 18 -14.89 -3.45 8.50
C HIS A 18 -14.75 -3.72 7.01
N PRO A 19 -15.56 -4.62 6.43
CA PRO A 19 -15.39 -5.05 5.04
C PRO A 19 -15.88 -4.01 4.04
N ALA A 20 -15.67 -2.71 4.30
CA ALA A 20 -16.11 -1.63 3.43
C ALA A 20 -14.90 -0.79 3.00
N THR A 21 -14.80 -0.60 1.69
CA THR A 21 -13.97 0.43 1.08
C THR A 21 -14.87 1.61 0.75
N LEU A 22 -14.47 2.82 1.12
CA LEU A 22 -15.17 4.05 0.76
C LEU A 22 -14.27 4.86 -0.17
N VAL A 23 -14.85 5.43 -1.21
CA VAL A 23 -14.18 6.34 -2.14
C VAL A 23 -14.92 7.65 -2.13
N TYR A 24 -14.24 8.71 -1.72
CA TYR A 24 -14.74 10.07 -1.72
C TYR A 24 -14.15 10.81 -2.92
N ASP A 25 -15.01 11.36 -3.76
CA ASP A 25 -14.64 12.21 -4.89
C ASP A 25 -14.65 13.67 -4.41
N THR A 26 -13.49 14.34 -4.45
CA THR A 26 -13.32 15.70 -3.97
C THR A 26 -13.85 16.76 -4.94
N ASP A 27 -14.02 16.42 -6.22
CA ASP A 27 -14.55 17.33 -7.24
C ASP A 27 -16.08 17.40 -7.16
N THR A 28 -16.73 16.25 -6.98
CA THR A 28 -18.19 16.14 -6.90
C THR A 28 -18.73 16.16 -5.47
N ALA A 29 -17.83 16.08 -4.48
CA ALA A 29 -18.16 15.81 -3.07
C ALA A 29 -19.00 14.53 -2.88
N GLY A 30 -18.91 13.60 -3.83
CA GLY A 30 -19.62 12.33 -3.82
C GLY A 30 -18.94 11.29 -2.93
N LEU A 31 -19.73 10.38 -2.36
CA LEU A 31 -19.23 9.23 -1.61
C LEU A 31 -19.81 7.96 -2.21
N ILE A 32 -18.93 7.02 -2.57
CA ILE A 32 -19.30 5.73 -3.14
C ILE A 32 -18.72 4.61 -2.27
N THR A 33 -19.51 3.55 -2.09
CA THR A 33 -19.04 2.30 -1.48
C THR A 33 -18.32 1.47 -2.55
N GLY A 34 -17.02 1.26 -2.37
CA GLY A 34 -16.21 0.33 -3.15
C GLY A 34 -16.43 -1.13 -2.75
N PRO A 35 -15.73 -2.07 -3.40
CA PRO A 35 -15.79 -3.49 -3.07
C PRO A 35 -15.35 -3.73 -1.62
N PRO A 36 -15.82 -4.81 -1.00
CA PRO A 36 -15.32 -5.20 0.30
C PRO A 36 -13.81 -5.45 0.27
N VAL A 37 -13.17 -5.17 1.40
CA VAL A 37 -11.75 -5.47 1.61
C VAL A 37 -11.57 -7.00 1.57
N PRO A 38 -10.61 -7.55 0.79
CA PRO A 38 -10.37 -8.98 0.69
C PRO A 38 -10.07 -9.61 2.04
N ASP A 39 -10.37 -10.90 2.18
CA ASP A 39 -10.14 -11.65 3.42
C ASP A 39 -8.66 -11.63 3.83
N GLU A 40 -7.75 -11.57 2.84
CA GLU A 40 -6.30 -11.46 3.02
C GLU A 40 -5.85 -10.15 3.69
N LEU A 41 -6.67 -9.11 3.64
CA LEU A 41 -6.42 -7.83 4.31
C LEU A 41 -7.19 -7.69 5.62
N GLN A 42 -8.15 -8.58 5.90
CA GLN A 42 -8.92 -8.54 7.14
C GLN A 42 -8.04 -8.85 8.35
N ASP A 43 -8.16 -8.04 9.40
CA ASP A 43 -7.34 -8.09 10.62
C ASP A 43 -5.81 -7.95 10.42
N ALA A 44 -5.32 -7.78 9.19
CA ALA A 44 -3.92 -7.56 8.85
C ALA A 44 -3.47 -6.15 9.20
N TYR A 45 -2.17 -5.95 9.44
CA TYR A 45 -1.62 -4.60 9.34
C TYR A 45 -1.43 -4.27 7.86
N THR A 46 -2.08 -3.22 7.39
CA THR A 46 -2.10 -2.85 5.97
C THR A 46 -1.47 -1.48 5.74
N ILE A 47 -0.59 -1.43 4.75
CA ILE A 47 -0.06 -0.17 4.20
C ILE A 47 -0.70 0.04 2.84
N PHE A 48 -1.33 1.21 2.63
CA PHE A 48 -1.94 1.59 1.36
C PHE A 48 -1.08 2.62 0.66
N LEU A 49 -0.73 2.37 -0.61
CA LEU A 49 0.12 3.24 -1.42
C LEU A 49 -0.46 3.41 -2.82
N PRO A 50 -0.75 4.65 -3.26
CA PRO A 50 -1.16 4.90 -4.63
C PRO A 50 0.03 4.67 -5.57
N ALA A 51 -0.25 4.14 -6.75
CA ALA A 51 0.74 4.09 -7.83
C ALA A 51 0.70 5.38 -8.67
N ALA A 52 1.65 5.53 -9.59
CA ALA A 52 1.72 6.66 -10.53
C ALA A 52 0.47 6.79 -11.40
N ASP A 53 -0.13 5.66 -11.76
CA ASP A 53 -1.41 5.64 -12.43
C ASP A 53 -2.47 5.98 -11.38
N ASP A 54 -3.08 7.15 -11.54
CA ASP A 54 -4.04 7.80 -10.63
C ASP A 54 -5.24 6.92 -10.21
N ASP A 55 -5.34 5.70 -10.74
CA ASP A 55 -6.44 4.74 -10.60
C ASP A 55 -6.03 3.42 -9.93
N THR A 56 -4.78 3.26 -9.47
CA THR A 56 -4.30 2.02 -8.84
C THR A 56 -3.75 2.25 -7.43
N LEU A 57 -4.18 1.40 -6.50
CA LEU A 57 -3.76 1.38 -5.12
C LEU A 57 -3.18 0.02 -4.73
N TYR A 58 -2.00 0.02 -4.15
CA TYR A 58 -1.34 -1.17 -3.59
C TYR A 58 -1.58 -1.23 -2.09
N ALA A 59 -2.06 -2.39 -1.62
CA ALA A 59 -2.24 -2.72 -0.22
C ALA A 59 -1.27 -3.84 0.17
N PHE A 60 -0.31 -3.51 1.02
CA PHE A 60 0.65 -4.47 1.57
C PHE A 60 0.15 -4.93 2.93
N ALA A 61 -0.32 -6.18 3.01
CA ALA A 61 -0.71 -6.81 4.26
C ALA A 61 0.44 -7.64 4.84
N TYR A 62 0.73 -7.41 6.11
CA TYR A 62 1.59 -8.28 6.88
C TYR A 62 0.92 -8.73 8.18
N PHE A 63 1.08 -10.01 8.48
CA PHE A 63 0.62 -10.64 9.71
C PHE A 63 1.81 -10.99 10.59
N LEU A 64 1.57 -11.14 11.89
CA LEU A 64 2.59 -11.62 12.83
C LEU A 64 2.73 -13.16 12.81
N THR A 65 1.77 -13.88 12.20
CA THR A 65 1.67 -15.35 12.26
C THR A 65 1.28 -16.02 10.95
N GLU A 66 0.88 -15.25 9.93
CA GLU A 66 0.31 -15.77 8.68
C GLU A 66 1.11 -15.27 7.45
N PRO A 67 0.93 -15.89 6.26
CA PRO A 67 1.56 -15.45 5.02
C PRO A 67 1.21 -14.01 4.67
N GLN A 68 2.19 -13.26 4.18
CA GLN A 68 2.02 -11.86 3.81
C GLN A 68 1.47 -11.74 2.38
N ALA A 69 0.53 -10.82 2.16
CA ALA A 69 -0.17 -10.64 0.88
C ALA A 69 -0.03 -9.21 0.32
N VAL A 70 0.01 -9.10 -1.01
CA VAL A 70 -0.09 -7.82 -1.72
C VAL A 70 -1.35 -7.84 -2.56
N GLU A 71 -2.27 -6.96 -2.22
CA GLU A 71 -3.53 -6.78 -2.91
C GLU A 71 -3.52 -5.46 -3.66
N VAL A 72 -4.07 -5.45 -4.87
CA VAL A 72 -4.14 -4.26 -5.72
C VAL A 72 -5.59 -3.93 -5.97
N LEU A 73 -5.96 -2.69 -5.66
CA LEU A 73 -7.26 -2.13 -5.98
C LEU A 73 -7.11 -1.20 -7.18
N SER A 74 -7.78 -1.53 -8.27
CA SER A 74 -7.75 -0.74 -9.51
C SER A 74 -9.14 -0.38 -9.99
N LEU A 75 -9.28 0.76 -10.64
CA LEU A 75 -10.48 1.10 -11.39
C LEU A 75 -10.55 0.25 -12.68
N SER A 76 -11.62 -0.53 -12.85
CA SER A 76 -11.86 -1.32 -14.06
C SER A 76 -13.08 -0.78 -14.80
N SER A 77 -12.93 -0.48 -16.08
CA SER A 77 -14.07 -0.27 -16.98
C SER A 77 -14.76 -1.60 -17.26
N THR A 78 -16.07 -1.68 -17.06
CA THR A 78 -16.84 -2.89 -17.27
C THR A 78 -17.18 -3.01 -18.77
N THR A 79 -16.37 -3.70 -19.56
CA THR A 79 -16.79 -4.08 -20.93
C THR A 79 -17.64 -5.34 -20.87
N GLU A 80 -18.95 -5.14 -20.93
CA GLU A 80 -20.02 -6.10 -21.27
C GLU A 80 -20.09 -7.41 -20.46
N ASP A 81 -20.80 -7.35 -19.33
CA ASP A 81 -21.56 -8.52 -18.85
C ASP A 81 -23.04 -8.33 -19.21
N LEU A 82 -23.41 -8.83 -20.40
CA LEU A 82 -24.76 -8.79 -20.98
C LEU A 82 -25.81 -9.62 -20.22
N HIS A 83 -25.77 -9.76 -18.89
CA HIS A 83 -26.82 -10.48 -18.15
C HIS A 83 -27.10 -10.00 -16.71
N SER A 84 -26.51 -8.90 -16.22
CA SER A 84 -26.85 -8.35 -14.90
C SER A 84 -27.91 -7.25 -15.00
N SER A 85 -29.03 -7.42 -14.31
CA SER A 85 -30.17 -6.47 -14.25
C SER A 85 -29.98 -5.33 -13.25
N VAL A 86 -28.78 -5.15 -12.73
CA VAL A 86 -28.41 -4.04 -11.84
C VAL A 86 -27.80 -2.94 -12.71
N PRO A 87 -28.12 -1.65 -12.52
CA PRO A 87 -27.40 -0.56 -13.19
C PRO A 87 -25.96 -0.55 -12.68
N THR A 88 -25.11 -1.33 -13.34
CA THR A 88 -23.67 -1.35 -13.09
C THR A 88 -23.14 -0.06 -13.67
N MET A 89 -22.47 0.77 -12.85
CA MET A 89 -21.69 1.88 -13.39
C MET A 89 -20.72 1.35 -14.46
N ASP A 90 -20.43 2.17 -15.47
CA ASP A 90 -19.49 1.81 -16.55
C ASP A 90 -18.06 1.49 -16.04
N TRP A 91 -17.82 1.75 -14.76
CA TRP A 91 -16.60 1.47 -14.03
C TRP A 91 -16.90 0.90 -12.63
N SER A 92 -16.01 0.04 -12.14
CA SER A 92 -16.05 -0.49 -10.77
C SER A 92 -14.65 -0.70 -10.23
N TRP A 93 -14.51 -0.57 -8.91
CA TRP A 93 -13.26 -0.87 -8.20
C TRP A 93 -13.15 -2.37 -7.97
N ILE A 94 -11.99 -2.97 -8.29
CA ILE A 94 -11.77 -4.42 -8.19
C ILE A 94 -10.43 -4.70 -7.49
N TRP A 95 -10.46 -5.62 -6.53
CA TRP A 95 -9.26 -6.18 -5.88
C TRP A 95 -8.64 -7.31 -6.70
N ARG A 96 -7.31 -7.34 -6.77
CA ARG A 96 -6.53 -8.42 -7.39
C ARG A 96 -5.32 -8.75 -6.53
N SER A 97 -5.15 -10.03 -6.24
CA SER A 97 -3.93 -10.52 -5.61
C SER A 97 -2.75 -10.44 -6.57
N THR A 98 -1.61 -10.00 -6.06
CA THR A 98 -0.34 -9.95 -6.81
C THR A 98 0.69 -10.90 -6.20
N ALA A 99 1.94 -10.81 -6.67
CA ALA A 99 3.02 -11.69 -6.21
C ALA A 99 3.14 -11.66 -4.67
N PRO A 100 3.36 -12.82 -4.02
CA PRO A 100 3.48 -12.89 -2.57
C PRO A 100 4.66 -12.01 -2.11
N LEU A 101 4.50 -11.39 -0.94
CA LEU A 101 5.57 -10.62 -0.33
C LEU A 101 6.79 -11.54 -0.12
N PRO A 102 8.02 -11.12 -0.48
CA PRO A 102 9.22 -11.90 -0.27
C PRO A 102 9.63 -11.97 1.21
N PHE A 103 8.75 -11.56 2.12
CA PHE A 103 8.94 -11.48 3.56
C PHE A 103 8.53 -12.79 4.24
N THR A 104 9.25 -13.13 5.29
CA THR A 104 8.96 -14.30 6.14
C THR A 104 7.93 -13.94 7.20
N GLN A 105 7.24 -14.94 7.77
CA GLN A 105 6.21 -14.78 8.80
C GLN A 105 6.63 -13.98 10.05
N HIS A 106 7.94 -13.77 10.27
CA HIS A 106 8.48 -13.04 11.43
C HIS A 106 8.95 -11.62 11.09
N GLU A 107 8.91 -11.23 9.82
CA GLU A 107 9.34 -9.92 9.36
C GLU A 107 8.17 -8.94 9.33
N ARG A 108 8.30 -7.85 10.04
CA ARG A 108 7.33 -6.75 10.03
C ARG A 108 7.83 -5.65 9.11
N ILE A 109 6.96 -5.14 8.23
CA ILE A 109 7.24 -3.90 7.51
C ILE A 109 7.32 -2.78 8.55
N CYS A 110 8.45 -2.09 8.56
CA CYS A 110 8.77 -1.08 9.55
C CYS A 110 8.91 0.32 8.97
N SER A 111 9.16 0.41 7.67
CA SER A 111 9.27 1.66 6.93
C SER A 111 9.03 1.43 5.44
N TYR A 112 8.50 2.43 4.77
CA TYR A 112 8.29 2.44 3.32
C TYR A 112 8.34 3.86 2.75
N ALA A 113 8.69 3.97 1.49
CA ALA A 113 8.67 5.22 0.75
C ALA A 113 8.32 4.97 -0.72
N ALA A 114 7.46 5.82 -1.28
CA ALA A 114 7.24 5.84 -2.73
C ALA A 114 8.39 6.62 -3.39
N HIS A 115 8.94 6.06 -4.46
CA HIS A 115 9.94 6.74 -5.27
C HIS A 115 9.24 7.77 -6.20
N PRO A 116 9.88 8.91 -6.51
CA PRO A 116 9.29 9.95 -7.37
C PRO A 116 8.98 9.54 -8.80
N ASP A 117 9.52 8.41 -9.26
CA ASP A 117 9.15 7.80 -10.54
C ASP A 117 7.70 7.29 -10.57
N GLY A 118 7.05 7.25 -9.40
CA GLY A 118 5.70 6.75 -9.16
C GLY A 118 5.50 5.26 -9.49
N ARG A 119 6.59 4.55 -9.77
CA ARG A 119 6.58 3.13 -10.16
C ARG A 119 7.24 2.25 -9.11
N THR A 120 8.18 2.81 -8.36
CA THR A 120 8.98 2.04 -7.42
C THR A 120 8.55 2.36 -5.99
N ILE A 121 8.26 1.32 -5.21
CA ILE A 121 7.99 1.45 -3.77
C ILE A 121 9.12 0.77 -3.02
N PHE A 122 9.78 1.48 -2.11
CA PHE A 122 10.76 0.91 -1.20
C PHE A 122 10.07 0.50 0.09
N LEU A 123 10.38 -0.71 0.57
CA LEU A 123 9.89 -1.23 1.84
C LEU A 123 11.07 -1.84 2.61
N SER A 124 11.21 -1.45 3.87
CA SER A 124 12.10 -2.14 4.80
C SER A 124 11.30 -2.99 5.77
N ALA A 125 11.71 -4.24 5.91
CA ALA A 125 11.16 -5.15 6.90
C ALA A 125 12.23 -5.54 7.92
N CYS A 126 11.80 -5.72 9.16
CA CYS A 126 12.66 -6.17 10.25
C CYS A 126 11.99 -7.27 11.07
N THR A 127 12.79 -8.22 11.55
CA THR A 127 12.35 -9.14 12.61
C THR A 127 12.53 -8.49 13.97
N MET A 128 11.50 -8.60 14.81
CA MET A 128 11.52 -8.07 16.18
C MET A 128 11.59 -9.22 17.18
N PHE A 129 12.52 -9.15 18.13
CA PHE A 129 12.54 -10.02 19.30
C PHE A 129 12.51 -9.16 20.56
N GLY A 130 11.34 -9.06 21.18
CA GLY A 130 11.08 -8.01 22.17
C GLY A 130 11.17 -6.62 21.53
N CYS A 131 11.98 -5.72 22.09
CA CYS A 131 12.21 -4.37 21.58
C CYS A 131 13.44 -4.25 20.65
N VAL A 132 14.06 -5.37 20.25
CA VAL A 132 15.31 -5.36 19.46
C VAL A 132 15.08 -5.89 18.05
N ARG A 133 15.55 -5.15 17.03
CA ARG A 133 15.63 -5.60 15.63
C ARG A 133 16.77 -6.61 15.47
N GLN A 134 16.46 -7.84 15.04
CA GLN A 134 17.48 -8.89 14.86
C GLN A 134 18.00 -8.96 13.42
N SER A 135 17.09 -8.91 12.45
CA SER A 135 17.41 -8.84 11.03
C SER A 135 16.60 -7.74 10.39
N ALA A 136 17.20 -7.10 9.39
CA ALA A 136 16.48 -6.12 8.61
C ALA A 136 16.98 -6.11 7.17
N ARG A 137 16.09 -5.78 6.25
CA ARG A 137 16.39 -5.67 4.82
C ARG A 137 15.46 -4.69 4.14
N THR A 138 15.95 -4.12 3.06
CA THR A 138 15.16 -3.26 2.19
C THR A 138 14.99 -3.92 0.84
N LEU A 139 13.76 -3.88 0.32
CA LEU A 139 13.42 -4.28 -1.03
C LEU A 139 12.67 -3.14 -1.71
N SER A 140 12.71 -3.13 -3.04
CA SER A 140 11.80 -2.34 -3.83
C SER A 140 10.81 -3.23 -4.56
N PHE A 141 9.62 -2.71 -4.77
CA PHE A 141 8.56 -3.31 -5.56
C PHE A 141 8.27 -2.42 -6.77
N ASP A 142 8.38 -2.99 -7.97
CA ASP A 142 8.02 -2.33 -9.23
C ASP A 142 6.54 -2.58 -9.51
N THR A 143 5.70 -1.54 -9.41
CA THR A 143 4.25 -1.65 -9.59
C THR A 143 3.89 -2.09 -11.01
N GLY A 144 4.60 -1.60 -12.02
CA GLY A 144 4.35 -1.92 -13.44
C GLY A 144 4.69 -3.35 -13.85
N ARG A 145 5.67 -3.99 -13.19
CA ARG A 145 6.05 -5.39 -13.45
C ARG A 145 5.58 -6.37 -12.38
N SER A 146 5.14 -5.87 -11.22
CA SER A 146 4.85 -6.66 -10.03
C SER A 146 6.04 -7.52 -9.60
N GLU A 147 7.24 -6.95 -9.65
CA GLU A 147 8.50 -7.64 -9.36
C GLU A 147 9.20 -7.03 -8.13
N TRP A 148 9.85 -7.88 -7.34
CA TRP A 148 10.60 -7.51 -6.15
C TRP A 148 12.11 -7.48 -6.41
N THR A 149 12.79 -6.44 -5.94
CA THR A 149 14.26 -6.31 -6.02
C THR A 149 14.86 -6.10 -4.62
N PRO A 150 15.80 -6.94 -4.16
CA PRO A 150 16.47 -6.74 -2.88
C PRO A 150 17.59 -5.70 -2.97
N HIS A 151 17.69 -4.82 -1.96
CA HIS A 151 18.71 -3.75 -1.88
C HIS A 151 19.75 -3.97 -0.77
N GLY A 152 19.58 -5.00 0.06
CA GLY A 152 20.55 -5.41 1.07
C GLY A 152 20.03 -5.36 2.51
N HIS A 153 20.95 -5.55 3.46
CA HIS A 153 20.68 -5.70 4.89
C HIS A 153 20.76 -4.36 5.64
N TRP A 154 19.90 -3.43 5.25
CA TRP A 154 19.74 -2.12 5.87
C TRP A 154 18.26 -1.73 5.88
N VAL A 155 17.93 -0.67 6.62
CA VAL A 155 16.57 -0.11 6.74
C VAL A 155 16.57 1.35 6.36
N LEU A 156 15.46 1.83 5.83
CA LEU A 156 15.24 3.27 5.70
C LEU A 156 15.40 3.93 7.08
N PRO A 157 15.97 5.15 7.15
CA PRO A 157 16.34 5.81 8.40
C PRO A 157 15.16 6.41 9.17
N PHE A 158 13.93 5.96 8.89
CA PHE A 158 12.70 6.46 9.48
C PHE A 158 11.74 5.29 9.71
N MET A 159 10.64 5.56 10.40
CA MET A 159 9.56 4.62 10.64
C MET A 159 8.34 4.94 9.81
N ASP A 160 7.58 3.89 9.51
CA ASP A 160 6.32 3.98 8.78
C ASP A 160 6.54 4.64 7.41
N ARG A 161 6.18 5.91 7.24
CA ARG A 161 6.20 6.57 5.93
C ARG A 161 7.36 7.56 5.78
N GLY A 162 8.13 7.40 4.70
CA GLY A 162 9.03 8.42 4.16
C GLY A 162 8.39 9.21 3.03
N HIS A 163 8.75 10.49 2.93
CA HIS A 163 8.37 11.38 1.83
C HIS A 163 9.63 11.82 1.08
N PHE A 164 9.60 11.78 -0.25
CA PHE A 164 10.71 12.31 -1.04
C PHE A 164 10.63 13.83 -1.11
N ASP A 165 11.70 14.49 -0.68
CA ASP A 165 11.86 15.94 -0.81
C ASP A 165 12.82 16.23 -1.97
N SER A 166 12.30 16.86 -3.02
CA SER A 166 13.08 17.15 -4.24
C SER A 166 14.12 18.25 -4.06
N TYR A 167 14.01 19.09 -3.02
CA TYR A 167 15.02 20.10 -2.71
C TYR A 167 16.22 19.46 -1.99
N LEU A 168 15.95 18.48 -1.12
CA LEU A 168 16.99 17.72 -0.41
C LEU A 168 17.55 16.56 -1.24
N ASP A 169 16.85 16.17 -2.31
CA ASP A 169 17.14 14.97 -3.12
C ASP A 169 17.26 13.72 -2.22
N ALA A 170 16.34 13.60 -1.26
CA ALA A 170 16.38 12.60 -0.21
C ALA A 170 14.97 12.19 0.23
N TRP A 171 14.83 10.97 0.73
CA TRP A 171 13.66 10.60 1.51
C TRP A 171 13.80 11.10 2.94
N VAL A 172 12.73 11.65 3.47
CA VAL A 172 12.65 12.22 4.81
C VAL A 172 11.48 11.58 5.54
N GLY A 173 11.69 11.15 6.78
CA GLY A 173 10.63 10.58 7.61
C GLY A 173 10.90 10.74 9.10
N LEU A 174 9.91 10.39 9.91
CA LEU A 174 10.02 10.44 11.36
C LEU A 174 10.60 9.14 11.90
N HIS A 175 11.57 9.22 12.79
CA HIS A 175 12.14 8.08 13.50
C HIS A 175 11.45 7.88 14.86
N GLU A 176 11.61 6.70 15.49
CA GLU A 176 10.93 6.36 16.76
C GLU A 176 11.29 7.29 17.93
N ASP A 177 12.49 7.87 17.89
CA ASP A 177 12.99 8.82 18.89
C ASP A 177 12.47 10.26 18.69
N GLY A 178 11.63 10.47 17.68
CA GLY A 178 11.05 11.77 17.34
C GLY A 178 11.96 12.67 16.49
N TYR A 179 13.16 12.21 16.12
CA TYR A 179 14.01 12.93 15.17
C TYR A 179 13.63 12.61 13.73
N THR A 180 14.11 13.46 12.82
CA THR A 180 13.96 13.23 11.39
C THR A 180 15.12 12.39 10.89
N GLY A 181 14.81 11.31 10.17
CA GLY A 181 15.79 10.55 9.41
C GLY A 181 15.71 10.88 7.93
N ALA A 182 16.87 10.89 7.26
CA ALA A 182 16.95 11.10 5.83
C ALA A 182 18.02 10.23 5.15
N CYS A 183 17.77 9.83 3.91
CA CYS A 183 18.69 9.08 3.06
C CYS A 183 18.47 9.38 1.58
#